data_AF-A0A8V8PL11-F1
#
_entry.id   AF-A0A8V8PL11-F1
#
_cell.length_a   1.000
_cell.length_b   1.000
_cell.length_c   1.000
_cell.angle_alpha   90.00
_cell.angle_beta   90.00
_cell.angle_gamma   90.00
#
_symmetry.space_group_name_H-M   'P 1'
#
loop_
_entity.id
_entity.type
_entity.pdbx_description
1 polymer ?
#
loop_
_entity_poly.entity_id
_entity_poly.type
_entity_poly.pdbx_seq_one_letter_code
_entity_poly.pdbx_strand_id
1 'polypeptide(L)'
;MDTIFLWSLLLLFFGSQASRCSAQKNTEFAVDLYQEVSLSHKDNIIFSPLGITLVLEMVQLGAKGKAQQQIRQTLKQQETSAGEEFFVLKSFFSAISEKKQEFTFNLANALYLQEGFTV
;
A
#
# COMPACT_ATOMS: atom_id res chain seq x y z
N MET A 1 25.08 -17.46 29.24
CA MET A 1 24.21 -16.97 28.14
C MET A 1 23.20 -16.07 28.80
N ASP A 2 23.44 -14.77 28.69
CA ASP A 2 22.85 -13.80 29.60
C ASP A 2 21.45 -13.44 29.12
N THR A 3 20.49 -13.43 30.04
CA THR A 3 19.08 -13.13 29.78
C THR A 3 18.90 -11.77 29.10
N ILE A 4 19.81 -10.84 29.34
CA ILE A 4 19.88 -9.52 28.69
C ILE A 4 20.09 -9.63 27.18
N PHE A 5 20.87 -10.61 26.72
CA PHE A 5 21.08 -10.88 25.29
C PHE A 5 19.83 -11.48 24.63
N LEU A 6 19.04 -12.22 25.40
CA LEU A 6 17.75 -12.77 24.95
C LEU A 6 16.70 -11.66 24.80
N TRP A 7 16.66 -10.71 25.75
CA TRP A 7 15.77 -9.55 25.70
C TRP A 7 16.16 -8.54 24.63
N SER A 8 17.46 -8.31 24.39
CA SER A 8 17.93 -7.46 23.29
C SER A 8 17.63 -8.07 21.92
N LEU A 9 17.72 -9.39 21.79
CA LEU A 9 17.30 -10.12 20.59
C LEU A 9 15.79 -10.02 20.38
N LEU A 10 14.98 -10.17 21.43
CA LEU A 10 13.52 -10.02 21.40
C LEU A 10 13.07 -8.60 20.98
N LEU A 11 13.75 -7.55 21.45
CA LEU A 11 13.45 -6.17 21.10
C LEU A 11 13.79 -5.82 19.64
N LEU A 12 14.78 -6.50 19.05
CA LEU A 12 15.09 -6.38 17.62
C LEU A 12 14.03 -7.02 16.71
N PHE A 13 13.27 -8.01 17.20
CA PHE A 13 12.23 -8.70 16.44
C PHE A 13 10.82 -8.13 16.61
N PHE A 14 10.53 -7.41 17.70
CA PHE A 14 9.16 -6.94 18.02
C PHE A 14 8.80 -5.53 17.53
N GLY A 15 9.75 -4.79 16.94
CA GLY A 15 9.48 -3.49 16.32
C GLY A 15 8.89 -3.61 14.91
N SER A 16 7.58 -3.88 14.79
CA SER A 16 6.73 -3.74 13.59
C SER A 16 7.42 -3.88 12.21
N GLN A 17 8.08 -5.00 11.93
CA GLN A 17 8.74 -5.22 10.64
C GLN A 17 7.76 -5.19 9.45
N ALA A 18 6.50 -5.60 9.68
CA ALA A 18 5.47 -5.68 8.65
C ALA A 18 5.04 -4.30 8.09
N SER A 19 4.96 -3.27 8.94
CA SER A 19 4.63 -1.90 8.52
C SER A 19 5.77 -1.24 7.72
N ARG A 20 7.03 -1.54 8.07
CA ARG A 20 8.22 -1.07 7.32
C ARG A 20 8.28 -1.66 5.92
N CYS A 21 8.03 -2.97 5.78
CA CYS A 21 8.01 -3.65 4.49
C CYS A 21 6.93 -3.08 3.53
N SER A 22 5.78 -2.70 4.07
CA SER A 22 4.64 -2.24 3.25
C SER A 22 4.75 -0.77 2.84
N ALA A 23 5.27 0.08 3.73
CA ALA A 23 5.62 1.46 3.38
C ALA A 23 6.68 1.50 2.26
N GLN A 24 7.64 0.57 2.29
CA GLN A 24 8.64 0.42 1.24
C GLN A 24 8.00 0.06 -0.12
N LYS A 25 7.15 -0.97 -0.18
CA LYS A 25 6.45 -1.37 -1.41
C LYS A 25 5.65 -0.22 -2.04
N ASN A 26 4.90 0.53 -1.22
CA ASN A 26 4.14 1.69 -1.70
C ASN A 26 5.05 2.83 -2.17
N THR A 27 6.23 2.98 -1.57
CA THR A 27 7.24 3.96 -2.01
C THR A 27 7.85 3.56 -3.34
N GLU A 28 8.21 2.29 -3.53
CA GLU A 28 8.72 1.77 -4.80
C GLU A 28 7.70 1.96 -5.93
N PHE A 29 6.43 1.61 -5.69
CA PHE A 29 5.34 1.89 -6.62
C PHE A 29 5.20 3.40 -6.94
N ALA A 30 5.29 4.25 -5.92
CA ALA A 30 5.21 5.71 -6.11
C ALA A 30 6.34 6.25 -6.99
N VAL A 31 7.57 5.75 -6.80
CA VAL A 31 8.74 6.15 -7.59
C VAL A 31 8.60 5.70 -9.04
N ASP A 32 8.23 4.43 -9.27
CA ASP A 32 8.01 3.89 -10.61
C ASP A 32 6.92 4.69 -11.34
N LEU A 33 5.81 4.99 -10.66
CA LEU A 33 4.72 5.79 -11.23
C LEU A 33 5.15 7.22 -11.55
N TYR A 34 5.90 7.86 -10.65
CA TYR A 34 6.42 9.21 -10.89
C TYR A 34 7.33 9.24 -12.12
N GLN A 35 8.27 8.28 -12.22
CA GLN A 35 9.18 8.16 -13.36
C GLN A 35 8.37 8.09 -14.66
N GLU A 36 7.38 7.21 -14.73
CA GLU A 36 6.56 7.05 -15.93
C GLU A 36 5.75 8.31 -16.28
N VAL A 37 5.12 8.94 -15.29
CA VAL A 37 4.36 10.20 -15.52
C VAL A 37 5.29 11.32 -15.99
N SER A 38 6.49 11.43 -15.42
CA SER A 38 7.49 12.45 -15.77
C SER A 38 8.07 12.31 -17.18
N LEU A 39 7.96 11.13 -17.82
CA LEU A 39 8.35 10.98 -19.22
C LEU A 39 7.44 11.79 -20.16
N SER A 40 6.17 11.96 -19.79
CA SER A 40 5.15 12.60 -20.62
C SER A 40 4.71 13.98 -20.13
N HIS A 41 4.93 14.30 -18.85
CA HIS A 41 4.52 15.56 -18.23
C HIS A 41 5.74 16.35 -17.75
N LYS A 42 5.89 17.58 -18.26
CA LYS A 42 7.03 18.47 -17.95
C LYS A 42 6.71 19.53 -16.89
N ASP A 43 5.44 19.68 -16.54
CA ASP A 43 4.97 20.63 -15.53
C ASP A 43 4.94 19.99 -14.13
N ASN A 44 4.34 20.69 -13.16
CA ASN A 44 4.19 20.19 -11.80
C ASN A 44 3.39 18.88 -11.76
N ILE A 45 3.95 17.87 -11.08
CA ILE A 45 3.31 16.56 -10.88
C ILE A 45 2.87 16.46 -9.42
N ILE A 46 1.57 16.27 -9.20
CA ILE A 46 0.97 16.03 -7.88
C ILE A 46 0.05 14.81 -8.00
N PHE A 47 0.28 13.78 -7.17
CA PHE A 47 -0.56 12.60 -7.11
C PHE A 47 -0.50 11.97 -5.71
N SER A 48 -1.43 11.06 -5.41
CA SER A 48 -1.49 10.31 -4.15
C SER A 48 -1.20 8.83 -4.40
N PRO A 49 0.04 8.36 -4.18
CA PRO A 49 0.37 6.95 -4.35
C PRO A 49 -0.53 6.04 -3.49
N LEU A 50 -0.80 6.44 -2.25
CA LEU A 50 -1.66 5.68 -1.33
C LEU A 50 -3.09 5.54 -1.88
N GLY A 51 -3.65 6.60 -2.46
CA GLY A 51 -4.99 6.55 -3.05
C GLY A 51 -5.05 5.65 -4.29
N ILE A 52 -4.02 5.70 -5.13
CA ILE A 52 -3.92 4.85 -6.33
C ILE A 52 -3.74 3.38 -5.94
N THR A 53 -2.88 3.08 -4.96
CA THR A 53 -2.74 1.73 -4.40
C THR A 53 -4.08 1.21 -3.90
N LEU A 54 -4.82 2.01 -3.15
CA LEU A 54 -6.12 1.62 -2.59
C LEU A 54 -7.16 1.28 -3.68
N VAL A 55 -7.28 2.09 -4.74
CA VAL A 55 -8.24 1.79 -5.82
C VAL A 55 -7.81 0.56 -6.64
N LEU A 56 -6.51 0.36 -6.85
CA LEU A 56 -6.00 -0.83 -7.52
C LEU A 56 -6.22 -2.10 -6.68
N GLU A 57 -6.05 -2.04 -5.36
CA GLU A 57 -6.41 -3.14 -4.46
C GLU A 57 -7.92 -3.44 -4.49
N MET A 58 -8.79 -2.43 -4.61
CA MET A 58 -10.23 -2.64 -4.81
C MET A 58 -10.52 -3.38 -6.13
N VAL A 59 -9.86 -3.01 -7.23
CA VAL A 59 -9.99 -3.68 -8.53
C VAL A 59 -9.42 -5.11 -8.48
N GLN A 60 -8.31 -5.32 -7.77
CA GLN A 60 -7.67 -6.62 -7.59
C GLN A 60 -8.59 -7.66 -6.97
N LEU A 61 -9.51 -7.26 -6.08
CA LEU A 61 -10.48 -8.17 -5.45
C LEU A 61 -11.48 -8.75 -6.45
N GLY A 62 -11.84 -8.00 -7.49
CA GLY A 62 -12.72 -8.47 -8.58
C GLY A 62 -11.97 -9.14 -9.72
N ALA A 63 -10.65 -8.95 -9.82
CA ALA A 63 -9.82 -9.48 -10.89
C ALA A 63 -9.41 -10.96 -10.66
N LYS A 64 -9.18 -11.69 -11.75
CA LYS A 64 -8.64 -13.07 -11.72
C LYS A 64 -7.56 -13.28 -12.78
N GLY A 65 -6.76 -14.33 -12.59
CA GLY A 65 -5.73 -14.74 -13.55
C GLY A 65 -4.72 -13.63 -13.83
N LYS A 66 -4.43 -13.38 -15.11
CA LYS A 66 -3.42 -12.41 -15.56
C LYS A 66 -3.67 -11.00 -15.06
N ALA A 67 -4.93 -10.55 -15.05
CA ALA A 67 -5.29 -9.20 -14.60
C ALA A 67 -4.94 -9.00 -13.12
N GLN A 68 -5.29 -9.98 -12.27
CA GLN A 68 -4.95 -9.95 -10.86
C GLN A 68 -3.44 -9.97 -10.63
N GLN A 69 -2.71 -10.80 -11.40
CA GLN A 69 -1.26 -10.92 -11.30
C GLN A 69 -0.55 -9.61 -11.67
N GLN A 70 -0.98 -8.94 -12.75
CA GLN A 70 -0.41 -7.66 -13.16
C GLN A 70 -0.60 -6.59 -12.07
N ILE A 71 -1.79 -6.50 -11.47
CA ILE A 71 -2.04 -5.54 -10.39
C ILE A 71 -1.13 -5.84 -9.19
N ARG A 72 -1.02 -7.10 -8.77
CA ARG A 72 -0.12 -7.50 -7.66
C ARG A 72 1.33 -7.11 -7.93
N GLN A 73 1.82 -7.39 -9.14
CA GLN A 73 3.19 -7.07 -9.55
C GLN A 73 3.46 -5.56 -9.57
N THR A 74 2.53 -4.77 -10.12
CA THR A 74 2.62 -3.31 -10.12
C THR A 74 2.69 -2.74 -8.70
N LEU A 75 1.88 -3.28 -7.78
CA LEU A 75 1.87 -2.87 -6.37
C LEU A 75 3.00 -3.48 -5.52
N LYS A 76 3.97 -4.15 -6.15
CA LYS A 76 5.10 -4.82 -5.48
C LYS A 76 4.67 -5.82 -4.39
N GLN A 77 3.49 -6.44 -4.57
CA GLN A 77 2.97 -7.48 -3.69
C GLN A 77 3.61 -8.83 -4.02
N GLN A 78 3.84 -9.68 -3.01
CA GLN A 78 4.37 -11.03 -3.22
C GLN A 78 3.24 -11.98 -3.64
N GLU A 79 3.51 -12.99 -4.47
CA GLU A 79 2.46 -13.90 -4.95
C GLU A 79 1.81 -14.73 -3.84
N THR A 80 2.49 -14.90 -2.69
CA THR A 80 2.00 -15.66 -1.53
C THR A 80 1.19 -14.83 -0.53
N SER A 81 1.00 -13.52 -0.76
CA SER A 81 0.33 -12.61 0.18
C SER A 81 -1.21 -12.64 0.08
N ALA A 82 -1.80 -13.83 -0.01
CA ALA A 82 -3.26 -13.98 0.03
C ALA A 82 -3.78 -13.56 1.42
N GLY A 83 -4.74 -12.62 1.47
CA GLY A 83 -5.30 -12.11 2.74
C GLY A 83 -4.60 -10.85 3.30
N GLU A 84 -3.58 -10.32 2.62
CA GLU A 84 -2.91 -9.07 2.99
C GLU A 84 -3.48 -7.83 2.26
N GLU A 85 -4.68 -7.93 1.70
CA GLU A 85 -5.31 -6.80 1.01
C GLU A 85 -5.51 -5.62 1.97
N PHE A 86 -5.26 -4.41 1.46
CA PHE A 86 -5.33 -3.16 2.21
C PHE A 86 -4.36 -3.07 3.40
N PHE A 87 -3.33 -3.93 3.47
CA PHE A 87 -2.36 -3.88 4.57
C PHE A 87 -1.65 -2.51 4.64
N VAL A 88 -1.31 -1.92 3.50
CA VAL A 88 -0.71 -0.57 3.43
C VAL A 88 -1.63 0.47 4.09
N LEU A 89 -2.92 0.42 3.76
CA LEU A 89 -3.93 1.34 4.31
C LEU A 89 -4.10 1.14 5.83
N LYS A 90 -4.21 -0.12 6.27
CA LYS A 90 -4.31 -0.48 7.70
C LYS A 90 -3.09 0.02 8.47
N SER A 91 -1.89 -0.27 7.96
CA SER A 91 -0.63 0.18 8.54
C SER A 91 -0.54 1.70 8.62
N PHE A 92 -1.00 2.40 7.59
CA PHE A 92 -1.03 3.87 7.57
C PHE A 92 -1.94 4.41 8.67
N PHE A 93 -3.21 3.94 8.73
CA PHE A 93 -4.15 4.40 9.75
C PHE A 93 -3.73 4.06 11.17
N SER A 94 -3.13 2.89 11.41
CA SER A 94 -2.53 2.56 12.71
C SER A 94 -1.44 3.58 13.09
N ALA A 95 -0.52 3.89 12.17
CA ALA A 95 0.59 4.80 12.44
C ALA A 95 0.14 6.26 12.68
N ILE A 96 -0.93 6.72 12.04
CA ILE A 96 -1.43 8.08 12.22
C ILE A 96 -2.44 8.20 13.38
N SER A 97 -3.11 7.12 13.77
CA SER A 97 -4.08 7.12 14.88
C SER A 97 -3.42 7.29 16.25
N GLU A 98 -2.16 6.88 16.41
CA GLU A 98 -1.41 7.00 17.65
C GLU A 98 -0.89 8.43 17.92
N LYS A 99 -1.02 9.34 16.93
CA LYS A 99 -0.48 10.69 16.99
C LYS A 99 -1.60 11.72 17.10
N LYS A 100 -1.40 12.75 17.92
CA LYS A 100 -2.26 13.93 17.92
C LYS A 100 -2.07 14.64 16.58
N GLN A 101 -3.04 14.53 15.68
CA GLN A 101 -2.92 15.06 14.32
C GLN A 101 -3.18 16.57 14.30
N GLU A 102 -2.25 17.32 13.71
CA GLU A 102 -2.39 18.76 13.42
C GLU A 102 -2.94 19.02 12.00
N PHE A 103 -3.37 17.96 11.31
CA PHE A 103 -3.84 18.01 9.93
C PHE A 103 -5.13 17.21 9.76
N THR A 104 -5.87 17.54 8.70
CA THR A 104 -7.00 16.74 8.25
C THR A 104 -6.58 15.92 7.03
N PHE A 105 -6.83 14.62 7.06
CA PHE A 105 -6.59 13.72 5.93
C PHE A 105 -7.88 13.03 5.51
N ASN A 106 -8.36 13.39 4.33
CA ASN A 106 -9.54 12.78 3.71
C ASN A 106 -9.08 11.96 2.51
N LEU A 107 -9.46 10.69 2.48
CA LEU A 107 -9.17 9.77 1.38
C LEU A 107 -10.47 9.07 0.95
N ALA A 108 -10.79 9.14 -0.33
CA ALA A 108 -11.98 8.51 -0.89
C ALA A 108 -11.66 7.92 -2.26
N ASN A 109 -12.12 6.69 -2.49
CA ASN A 109 -12.10 6.00 -3.78
C ASN A 109 -13.49 5.42 -4.05
N ALA A 110 -13.93 5.48 -5.30
CA ALA A 110 -15.22 4.95 -5.72
C ALA A 110 -15.07 4.19 -7.05
N LEU A 111 -15.82 3.10 -7.20
CA LEU A 111 -15.97 2.36 -8.45
C LEU A 111 -17.35 2.65 -9.03
N TYR A 112 -17.40 3.14 -10.26
CA TYR A 112 -18.63 3.38 -10.98
C TYR A 112 -18.81 2.30 -12.03
N LEU A 113 -19.90 1.55 -11.91
CA LEU A 113 -20.20 0.41 -12.77
C LEU A 113 -21.35 0.77 -13.71
N GLN A 114 -21.25 0.35 -14.96
CA GLN A 114 -22.28 0.61 -15.95
C GLN A 114 -23.55 -0.19 -15.61
N GLU A 115 -24.70 0.47 -15.69
CA GLU A 115 -26.00 -0.17 -15.52
C GLU A 115 -26.17 -1.32 -16.52
N GLY A 116 -26.72 -2.45 -16.04
CA GLY A 116 -26.87 -3.68 -16.83
C GLY A 116 -25.74 -4.70 -16.67
N PHE A 117 -24.67 -4.37 -15.94
CA PHE A 117 -23.63 -5.34 -15.53
C PHE A 117 -23.87 -5.83 -14.09
N THR A 118 -23.85 -7.15 -13.89
CA THR A 118 -24.03 -7.77 -12.56
C THR A 118 -22.73 -7.73 -11.75
N VAL A 119 -22.86 -7.49 -10.44
CA VAL A 119 -21.76 -7.38 -9.45
C VAL A 119 -21.92 -8.44 -8.37
#